data_AF-A0A7C5S076-F1
#
_entry.id   AF-A0A7C5S076-F1
#
_cell.length_a   1.000
_cell.length_b   1.000
_cell.length_c   1.000
_cell.angle_alpha   90.00
_cell.angle_beta   90.00
_cell.angle_gamma   90.00
#
_symmetry.space_group_name_H-M   'P 1'
#
loop_
_entity.id
_entity.type
_entity.pdbx_description
1 polymer ?
#
loop_
_entity_poly.entity_id
_entity_poly.type
_entity_poly.pdbx_seq_one_letter_code
_entity_poly.pdbx_strand_id
1 'polypeptide(L)'
;MNLETLKSLKSFINVDFIKSLNKEQIKAIAEFYIPKGVKFTKTMYGTHRIISAQDDRGDLPINLTLNCSSNDLLKFIKRDSGEFLRMEVSGSITATDLVENAEVKGSIEYDFLSKKQFVYDLYFTDKNGKEYYFNGHNDLSIFQPIKSFSTMLGEIVDRQSGKIVSTVVLKVEAKDIFPLIASFRITR
;
A
#
# COMPACT_ATOMS: atom_id res chain seq x y z
N MET A 1 6.30 25.21 -17.66
CA MET A 1 5.22 24.37 -17.12
C MET A 1 4.30 24.00 -18.28
N ASN A 2 4.09 22.70 -18.54
CA ASN A 2 3.28 22.28 -19.68
C ASN A 2 1.77 22.35 -19.35
N LEU A 3 0.91 22.34 -20.37
CA LEU A 3 -0.55 22.42 -20.21
C LEU A 3 -1.16 21.26 -19.41
N GLU A 4 -0.51 20.09 -19.36
CA GLU A 4 -1.00 18.94 -18.61
C GLU A 4 -0.83 19.11 -17.10
N THR A 5 0.31 19.66 -16.66
CA THR A 5 0.55 19.96 -15.24
C THR A 5 -0.50 20.94 -14.71
N LEU A 6 -0.87 21.94 -15.54
CA LEU A 6 -1.93 22.90 -15.25
C LEU A 6 -3.33 22.27 -15.19
N LYS A 7 -3.61 21.25 -16.01
CA LYS A 7 -4.88 20.51 -15.94
C LYS A 7 -4.97 19.64 -14.70
N SER A 8 -3.86 19.02 -14.28
CA SER A 8 -3.82 18.19 -13.08
C SER A 8 -3.94 19.02 -11.79
N LEU A 9 -3.37 20.23 -11.73
CA LEU A 9 -3.54 21.13 -10.58
C LEU A 9 -4.99 21.62 -10.40
N LYS A 10 -5.71 21.80 -11.51
CA LYS A 10 -7.13 22.21 -11.51
C LYS A 10 -8.08 21.20 -10.87
N SER A 11 -7.70 19.92 -10.75
CA SER A 11 -8.51 18.92 -10.05
C SER A 11 -8.29 18.91 -8.53
N PHE A 12 -7.25 19.58 -8.04
CA PHE A 12 -6.88 19.62 -6.61
C PHE A 12 -7.12 20.99 -5.95
N ILE A 13 -7.22 22.06 -6.73
CA ILE A 13 -7.35 23.44 -6.26
C ILE A 13 -8.46 24.14 -7.05
N ASN A 14 -9.29 24.95 -6.38
CA ASN A 14 -10.36 25.71 -7.01
C ASN A 14 -9.85 26.52 -8.22
N VAL A 15 -10.47 26.31 -9.38
CA VAL A 15 -10.03 26.85 -10.68
C VAL A 15 -10.02 28.39 -10.71
N ASP A 16 -10.88 29.04 -9.93
CA ASP A 16 -10.95 30.50 -9.89
C ASP A 16 -9.87 31.12 -8.98
N PHE A 17 -9.35 30.35 -8.01
CA PHE A 17 -8.17 30.71 -7.22
C PHE A 17 -6.88 30.60 -8.06
N ILE A 18 -6.77 29.63 -8.96
CA ILE A 18 -5.59 29.52 -9.85
C ILE A 18 -5.51 30.69 -10.84
N LYS A 19 -6.65 31.17 -11.34
CA LYS A 19 -6.69 32.28 -12.32
C LYS A 19 -6.28 33.63 -11.73
N SER A 20 -6.33 33.81 -10.41
CA SER A 20 -5.96 35.06 -9.74
C SER A 20 -4.47 35.16 -9.38
N LEU A 21 -3.70 34.10 -9.59
CA LEU A 21 -2.29 34.02 -9.22
C LEU A 21 -1.36 34.36 -10.39
N ASN A 22 -0.26 35.05 -10.11
CA ASN A 22 0.77 35.34 -11.11
C ASN A 22 1.74 34.16 -11.32
N LYS A 23 2.57 34.22 -12.37
CA LYS A 23 3.50 33.12 -12.73
C LYS A 23 4.47 32.72 -11.60
N GLU A 24 4.94 33.67 -10.81
CA GLU A 24 5.85 33.44 -9.67
C GLU A 24 5.12 32.73 -8.52
N GLN A 25 3.89 33.14 -8.22
CA GLN A 25 3.02 32.51 -7.20
C GLN A 25 2.60 31.09 -7.61
N ILE A 26 2.27 30.87 -8.89
CA ILE A 26 1.95 29.55 -9.42
C ILE A 26 3.17 28.63 -9.33
N LYS A 27 4.37 29.13 -9.59
CA LYS A 27 5.63 28.37 -9.45
C LYS A 27 5.90 28.02 -8.00
N ALA A 28 5.77 28.97 -7.08
CA ALA A 28 5.94 28.75 -5.64
C ALA A 28 4.90 27.75 -5.09
N ILE A 29 3.64 27.82 -5.55
CA ILE A 29 2.60 26.85 -5.19
C ILE A 29 2.91 25.48 -5.82
N ALA A 30 3.35 25.40 -7.07
CA ALA A 30 3.75 24.10 -7.64
C ALA A 30 4.94 23.47 -6.89
N GLU A 31 5.89 24.27 -6.42
CA GLU A 31 7.04 23.81 -5.63
C GLU A 31 6.67 23.47 -4.17
N PHE A 32 5.63 24.09 -3.61
CA PHE A 32 5.17 23.90 -2.23
C PHE A 32 4.01 22.91 -2.08
N TYR A 33 3.22 22.69 -3.13
CA TYR A 33 1.93 21.99 -3.14
C TYR A 33 1.90 20.75 -4.06
N ILE A 34 3.00 20.41 -4.74
CA ILE A 34 3.19 19.07 -5.28
C ILE A 34 3.93 18.28 -4.20
N PRO A 35 3.26 17.47 -3.35
CA PRO A 35 3.94 16.55 -2.47
C PRO A 35 4.97 15.78 -3.28
N LYS A 36 6.24 15.77 -2.84
CA LYS A 36 7.35 15.04 -3.49
C LYS A 36 7.19 13.52 -3.47
N GLY A 37 5.99 13.04 -3.15
CA GLY A 37 5.68 11.66 -2.86
C GLY A 37 4.69 11.52 -1.71
N VAL A 38 4.09 10.34 -1.61
CA VAL A 38 3.37 9.88 -0.42
C VAL A 38 4.31 8.98 0.35
N LYS A 39 4.44 9.18 1.66
CA LYS A 39 5.19 8.28 2.55
C LYS A 39 4.38 8.02 3.81
N PHE A 40 4.19 6.76 4.17
CA PHE A 40 3.58 6.38 5.44
C PHE A 40 4.06 5.00 5.88
N THR A 41 3.98 4.77 7.18
CA THR A 41 4.21 3.45 7.78
C THR A 41 2.86 2.84 8.16
N LYS A 42 2.70 1.55 7.90
CA LYS A 42 1.51 0.77 8.23
C LYS A 42 1.93 -0.45 9.02
N THR A 43 1.46 -0.57 10.25
CA THR A 43 1.68 -1.78 11.05
C THR A 43 0.39 -2.59 11.12
N MET A 44 0.53 -3.89 10.94
CA MET A 44 -0.58 -4.83 10.92
C MET A 44 -0.27 -6.04 11.78
N TYR A 45 -1.30 -6.55 12.44
CA TYR A 45 -1.24 -7.72 13.31
C TYR A 45 -2.41 -8.63 13.02
N GLY A 46 -2.20 -9.92 13.17
CA GLY A 46 -3.29 -10.88 13.04
C GLY A 46 -2.79 -12.30 13.16
N THR A 47 -3.37 -13.17 12.35
CA THR A 47 -3.06 -14.60 12.40
C THR A 47 -2.73 -15.15 11.02
N HIS A 48 -1.96 -16.21 11.01
CA HIS A 48 -1.73 -17.04 9.83
C HIS A 48 -1.92 -18.51 10.21
N ARG A 49 -2.26 -19.33 9.22
CA ARG A 49 -2.43 -20.78 9.37
C ARG A 49 -1.57 -21.47 8.34
N ILE A 50 -0.70 -22.38 8.77
CA ILE A 50 0.16 -23.13 7.87
C ILE A 50 -0.68 -24.20 7.15
N ILE A 51 -0.50 -24.31 5.84
CA ILE A 51 -1.19 -25.32 5.02
C ILE A 51 -0.29 -26.55 4.96
N SER A 52 -0.54 -27.51 5.84
CA SER A 52 0.12 -28.82 5.83
C SER A 52 -0.89 -29.89 6.24
N ALA A 53 -0.78 -31.08 5.64
CA ALA A 53 -1.66 -32.21 5.93
C ALA A 53 -1.56 -32.73 7.38
N GLN A 54 -0.51 -32.31 8.11
CA GLN A 54 -0.19 -32.80 9.45
C GLN A 54 -0.18 -31.70 10.51
N ASP A 55 -0.58 -30.47 10.16
CA ASP A 55 -0.51 -29.33 11.07
C ASP A 55 -1.87 -29.04 11.71
N ASP A 56 -1.98 -29.28 13.01
CA ASP A 56 -3.16 -29.06 13.85
C ASP A 56 -3.02 -27.84 14.79
N ARG A 57 -1.92 -27.08 14.68
CA ARG A 57 -1.60 -25.95 15.59
C ARG A 57 -2.60 -24.80 15.52
N GLY A 58 -3.42 -24.74 14.46
CA GLY A 58 -4.43 -23.72 14.28
C GLY A 58 -3.84 -22.37 13.84
N ASP A 59 -4.40 -21.28 14.37
CA ASP A 59 -4.03 -19.92 14.00
C ASP A 59 -2.83 -19.42 14.83
N LEU A 60 -1.75 -19.09 14.14
CA LEU A 60 -0.49 -18.60 14.70
C LEU A 60 -0.35 -17.07 14.53
N PRO A 61 0.32 -16.36 15.45
CA PRO A 61 0.49 -14.91 15.33
C PRO A 61 1.35 -14.48 14.14
N ILE A 62 0.96 -13.40 13.48
CA ILE A 62 1.73 -12.72 12.43
C ILE A 62 1.72 -11.20 12.63
N ASN A 63 2.85 -10.56 12.36
CA ASN A 63 3.00 -9.12 12.30
C ASN A 63 3.65 -8.70 10.98
N LEU A 64 3.23 -7.54 10.47
CA LEU A 64 3.72 -6.98 9.22
C LEU A 64 3.82 -5.46 9.36
N THR A 65 5.03 -4.92 9.20
CA THR A 65 5.29 -3.49 9.22
C THR A 65 5.75 -3.06 7.84
N LEU A 66 5.04 -2.13 7.20
CA LEU A 66 5.31 -1.66 5.85
C LEU A 66 5.58 -0.15 5.84
N ASN A 67 6.72 0.25 5.31
CA ASN A 67 7.03 1.60 4.89
C ASN A 67 6.68 1.73 3.42
N CYS A 68 5.63 2.49 3.14
CA CYS A 68 5.11 2.70 1.80
C CYS A 68 5.61 4.05 1.28
N SER A 69 6.12 4.08 0.06
CA SER A 69 6.55 5.32 -0.59
C SER A 69 6.23 5.35 -2.07
N SER A 70 5.90 6.54 -2.57
CA SER A 70 5.90 6.86 -4.00
C SER A 70 6.81 8.06 -4.24
N ASN A 71 7.73 7.95 -5.20
CA ASN A 71 8.73 8.99 -5.48
C ASN A 71 8.21 10.06 -6.46
N ASP A 72 7.06 9.84 -7.11
CA ASP A 72 6.49 10.76 -8.09
C ASP A 72 4.95 10.76 -8.03
N LEU A 73 4.40 11.74 -7.32
CA LEU A 73 2.96 11.91 -7.16
C LEU A 73 2.24 12.11 -8.52
N LEU A 74 2.91 12.69 -9.52
CA LEU A 74 2.31 12.91 -10.84
C LEU A 74 2.17 11.58 -11.59
N LYS A 75 3.14 10.67 -11.48
CA LYS A 75 3.01 9.32 -12.03
C LYS A 75 2.00 8.48 -11.25
N PHE A 76 1.95 8.66 -9.93
CA PHE A 76 0.97 8.01 -9.05
C PHE A 76 -0.49 8.33 -9.41
N ILE A 77 -0.77 9.55 -9.91
CA ILE A 77 -2.14 10.02 -10.21
C ILE A 77 -2.47 9.94 -11.72
N LYS A 78 -1.48 9.84 -12.61
CA LYS A 78 -1.72 9.67 -14.05
C LYS A 78 -2.13 8.24 -14.36
N ARG A 79 -3.41 8.04 -14.75
CA ARG A 79 -3.99 6.73 -15.09
C ARG A 79 -3.20 5.97 -16.18
N ASP A 80 -2.58 6.69 -17.11
CA ASP A 80 -1.88 6.10 -18.26
C ASP A 80 -0.38 5.86 -18.01
N SER A 81 0.12 6.07 -16.78
CA SER A 81 1.56 6.02 -16.47
C SER A 81 2.12 4.61 -16.30
N GLY A 82 1.27 3.58 -16.19
CA GLY A 82 1.68 2.23 -15.76
C GLY A 82 2.07 2.13 -14.27
N GLU A 83 2.16 3.25 -13.56
CA GLU A 83 2.48 3.38 -12.14
C GLU A 83 1.30 4.00 -11.34
N PHE A 84 0.12 4.04 -11.95
CA PHE A 84 -1.08 4.63 -11.36
C PHE A 84 -1.48 3.90 -10.08
N LEU A 85 -1.51 4.62 -8.97
CA LEU A 85 -1.73 4.09 -7.62
C LEU A 85 -0.78 2.94 -7.20
N ARG A 86 0.43 2.90 -7.76
CA ARG A 86 1.49 1.99 -7.33
C ARG A 86 2.40 2.66 -6.30
N MET A 87 2.73 1.94 -5.23
CA MET A 87 3.70 2.35 -4.22
C MET A 87 4.75 1.27 -4.06
N GLU A 88 5.99 1.69 -3.88
CA GLU A 88 7.07 0.81 -3.42
C GLU A 88 6.93 0.60 -1.92
N VAL A 89 7.27 -0.61 -1.48
CA VAL A 89 7.19 -1.02 -0.10
C VAL A 89 8.49 -1.63 0.36
N SER A 90 8.91 -1.25 1.56
CA SER A 90 9.94 -1.93 2.35
C SER A 90 9.45 -2.13 3.77
N GLY A 91 9.98 -3.08 4.53
CA GLY A 91 9.44 -3.36 5.85
C GLY A 91 9.98 -4.61 6.51
N SER A 92 9.21 -5.14 7.45
CA SER A 92 9.51 -6.41 8.11
C SER A 92 8.26 -7.26 8.36
N ILE A 93 8.47 -8.57 8.41
CA ILE A 93 7.45 -9.58 8.71
C ILE A 93 7.96 -10.56 9.76
N THR A 94 7.10 -10.90 10.70
CA THR A 94 7.28 -12.05 11.60
C THR A 94 6.02 -12.91 11.50
N ALA A 95 6.16 -14.14 11.06
CA ALA A 95 5.10 -15.14 11.05
C ALA A 95 5.59 -16.32 11.90
N THR A 96 4.94 -16.56 13.03
CA THR A 96 5.35 -17.58 14.02
C THR A 96 5.54 -18.93 13.33
N ASP A 97 6.61 -19.65 13.69
CA ASP A 97 6.99 -20.94 13.10
C ASP A 97 7.27 -20.95 11.59
N LEU A 98 7.35 -19.78 10.94
CA LEU A 98 7.70 -19.65 9.53
C LEU A 98 8.91 -18.73 9.31
N VAL A 99 8.83 -17.49 9.82
CA VAL A 99 9.89 -16.50 9.66
C VAL A 99 9.90 -15.51 10.82
N GLU A 100 11.09 -15.11 11.25
CA GLU A 100 11.28 -14.15 12.34
C GLU A 100 11.95 -12.88 11.82
N ASN A 101 11.26 -11.73 11.93
CA ASN A 101 11.74 -10.40 11.58
C ASN A 101 12.49 -10.31 10.23
N ALA A 102 11.96 -10.98 9.19
CA ALA A 102 12.56 -10.92 7.86
C ALA A 102 12.30 -9.56 7.20
N GLU A 103 13.29 -9.08 6.44
CA GLU A 103 13.12 -7.91 5.59
C GLU A 103 12.10 -8.22 4.50
N VAL A 104 11.16 -7.30 4.30
CA VAL A 104 10.16 -7.35 3.24
C VAL A 104 10.40 -6.23 2.26
N LYS A 105 10.24 -6.53 0.98
CA LYS A 105 10.20 -5.54 -0.10
C LYS A 105 9.07 -5.89 -1.07
N GLY A 106 8.62 -4.94 -1.88
CA GLY A 106 7.56 -5.21 -2.84
C GLY A 106 6.82 -3.96 -3.29
N SER A 107 5.57 -4.16 -3.69
CA SER A 107 4.68 -3.05 -4.08
C SER A 107 3.26 -3.23 -3.59
N ILE A 108 2.57 -2.10 -3.49
CA ILE A 108 1.13 -2.01 -3.31
C ILE A 108 0.55 -1.34 -4.54
N GLU A 109 -0.47 -1.94 -5.11
CA GLU A 109 -1.15 -1.41 -6.29
C GLU A 109 -2.65 -1.43 -6.07
N TYR A 110 -3.35 -0.44 -6.60
CA TYR A 110 -4.81 -0.49 -6.65
C TYR A 110 -5.28 -1.09 -7.96
N ASP A 111 -5.92 -2.25 -7.89
CA ASP A 111 -6.52 -2.91 -9.03
C ASP A 111 -7.88 -2.28 -9.35
N PHE A 112 -7.88 -1.32 -10.29
CA PHE A 112 -9.08 -0.69 -10.84
C PHE A 112 -9.89 -1.58 -11.77
N LEU A 113 -9.24 -2.53 -12.45
CA LEU A 113 -9.78 -3.17 -13.64
C LEU A 113 -10.62 -4.40 -13.28
N SER A 114 -10.19 -5.17 -12.29
CA SER A 114 -10.84 -6.43 -11.96
C SER A 114 -11.64 -6.36 -10.67
N LYS A 115 -11.00 -6.03 -9.54
CA LYS A 115 -11.60 -6.31 -8.22
C LYS A 115 -11.84 -5.10 -7.31
N LYS A 116 -11.44 -3.88 -7.71
CA LYS A 116 -11.53 -2.67 -6.87
C LYS A 116 -10.91 -2.92 -5.48
N GLN A 117 -9.67 -3.36 -5.47
CA GLN A 117 -8.96 -3.76 -4.25
C GLN A 117 -7.52 -3.26 -4.27
N PHE A 118 -6.94 -3.08 -3.09
CA PHE A 118 -5.48 -2.95 -3.01
C PHE A 118 -4.87 -4.35 -3.05
N VAL A 119 -3.88 -4.54 -3.90
CA VAL A 119 -3.08 -5.76 -4.02
C VAL A 119 -1.69 -5.49 -3.46
N TYR A 120 -1.21 -6.42 -2.65
CA TYR A 120 0.10 -6.39 -2.02
C TYR A 120 0.90 -7.53 -2.61
N ASP A 121 1.98 -7.20 -3.31
CA ASP A 121 2.93 -8.15 -3.86
C ASP A 121 4.26 -7.93 -3.16
N LEU A 122 4.55 -8.79 -2.17
CA LEU A 122 5.68 -8.65 -1.28
C LEU A 122 6.57 -9.89 -1.36
N TYR A 123 7.87 -9.71 -1.19
CA TYR A 123 8.87 -10.77 -1.14
C TYR A 123 9.75 -10.64 0.09
N PHE A 124 10.11 -11.78 0.66
CA PHE A 124 10.98 -11.89 1.83
C PHE A 124 11.69 -13.25 1.85
N THR A 125 12.73 -13.35 2.67
CA THR A 125 13.58 -14.54 2.77
C THR A 125 13.74 -14.93 4.23
N ASP A 126 13.66 -16.22 4.55
CA ASP A 126 13.94 -16.70 5.91
C ASP A 126 15.44 -16.78 6.22
N LYS A 127 15.76 -17.10 7.47
CA LYS A 127 17.15 -17.24 7.96
C LYS A 127 17.96 -18.34 7.26
N ASN A 128 17.30 -19.28 6.58
CA ASN A 128 17.93 -20.36 5.85
C ASN A 128 18.09 -20.04 4.35
N GLY A 129 17.74 -18.82 3.93
CA GLY A 129 17.80 -18.40 2.53
C GLY A 129 16.59 -18.83 1.70
N LYS A 130 15.54 -19.37 2.31
CA LYS A 130 14.34 -19.78 1.58
C LYS A 130 13.47 -18.57 1.28
N GLU A 131 13.08 -18.43 0.02
CA GLU A 131 12.35 -17.28 -0.49
C GLU A 131 10.83 -17.51 -0.49
N TYR A 132 10.10 -16.46 -0.16
CA TYR A 132 8.64 -16.47 -0.10
C TYR A 132 8.05 -15.24 -0.80
N TYR A 133 6.85 -15.42 -1.32
CA TYR A 133 5.97 -14.33 -1.73
C TYR A 133 4.81 -14.21 -0.74
N PHE A 134 4.42 -12.98 -0.44
CA PHE A 134 3.17 -12.68 0.23
C PHE A 134 2.25 -11.96 -0.76
N ASN A 135 1.13 -12.61 -1.07
CA ASN A 135 0.08 -12.11 -1.95
C ASN A 135 -1.09 -11.66 -1.09
N GLY A 136 -1.17 -10.35 -0.83
CA GLY A 136 -2.22 -9.77 0.00
C GLY A 136 -3.25 -8.99 -0.80
N HIS A 137 -4.46 -8.86 -0.27
CA HIS A 137 -5.46 -7.95 -0.78
C HIS A 137 -6.36 -7.36 0.33
N ASN A 138 -6.83 -6.13 0.08
CA ASN A 138 -7.91 -5.52 0.85
C ASN A 138 -9.05 -5.14 -0.09
N ASP A 139 -10.23 -5.68 0.17
CA ASP A 139 -11.44 -5.31 -0.57
C ASP A 139 -11.83 -3.86 -0.28
N LEU A 140 -12.08 -3.06 -1.33
CA LEU A 140 -12.67 -1.74 -1.14
C LEU A 140 -14.19 -1.77 -1.26
N SER A 141 -14.84 -1.57 -0.12
CA SER A 141 -16.22 -1.10 -0.07
C SER A 141 -16.26 0.42 -0.07
N ILE A 142 -16.81 0.99 -1.15
CA ILE A 142 -17.04 2.44 -1.31
C ILE A 142 -17.96 2.97 -0.20
N PHE A 143 -18.84 2.11 0.33
CA PHE A 143 -19.77 2.46 1.41
C PHE A 143 -19.15 2.33 2.81
N GLN A 144 -18.02 1.64 2.93
CA GLN A 144 -17.34 1.40 4.21
C GLN A 144 -15.81 1.55 4.06
N PRO A 145 -15.31 2.74 3.71
CA PRO A 145 -13.89 2.96 3.44
C PRO A 145 -13.02 2.58 4.65
N ILE A 146 -13.47 2.86 5.88
CA ILE A 146 -12.72 2.51 7.10
C ILE A 146 -12.53 1.00 7.25
N LYS A 147 -13.58 0.21 7.01
CA LYS A 147 -13.51 -1.26 7.07
C LYS A 147 -12.64 -1.84 5.95
N SER A 148 -12.64 -1.16 4.81
CA SER A 148 -11.89 -1.55 3.62
C SER A 148 -10.38 -1.43 3.79
N PHE A 149 -9.92 -0.52 4.66
CA PHE A 149 -8.51 -0.40 4.98
C PHE A 149 -8.09 -1.17 6.21
N SER A 150 -9.02 -1.74 6.98
CA SER A 150 -8.73 -2.30 8.30
C SER A 150 -8.39 -3.77 8.31
N THR A 151 -8.77 -4.54 7.28
CA THR A 151 -8.50 -5.99 7.19
C THR A 151 -7.83 -6.32 5.87
N MET A 152 -6.74 -7.08 5.96
CA MET A 152 -5.99 -7.62 4.83
C MET A 152 -6.06 -9.13 4.88
N LEU A 153 -6.44 -9.73 3.76
CA LEU A 153 -6.32 -11.16 3.54
C LEU A 153 -5.09 -11.42 2.70
N GLY A 154 -4.42 -12.56 2.90
CA GLY A 154 -3.30 -12.90 2.05
C GLY A 154 -2.87 -14.35 2.16
N GLU A 155 -1.89 -14.68 1.34
CA GLU A 155 -1.29 -16.00 1.26
C GLU A 155 0.23 -15.86 1.23
N ILE A 156 0.93 -16.71 1.97
CA ILE A 156 2.37 -16.89 1.85
C ILE A 156 2.62 -18.08 0.95
N VAL A 157 3.43 -17.87 -0.08
CA VAL A 157 3.75 -18.83 -1.13
C VAL A 157 5.25 -19.10 -1.11
N ASP A 158 5.62 -20.37 -1.11
CA ASP A 158 7.00 -20.80 -1.32
C ASP A 158 7.40 -20.48 -2.77
N ARG A 159 8.40 -19.61 -2.95
CA ARG A 159 8.76 -19.08 -4.26
C ARG A 159 9.29 -20.15 -5.21
N GLN A 160 10.00 -21.14 -4.69
CA GLN A 160 10.62 -22.18 -5.51
C GLN A 160 9.57 -23.17 -6.03
N SER A 161 8.64 -23.57 -5.17
CA SER A 161 7.62 -24.58 -5.49
C SER A 161 6.31 -24.01 -6.01
N GLY A 162 6.06 -22.71 -5.82
CA GLY A 162 4.79 -22.04 -6.12
C GLY A 162 3.62 -22.47 -5.22
N LYS A 163 3.89 -23.23 -4.15
CA LYS A 163 2.85 -23.74 -3.26
C LYS A 163 2.51 -22.73 -2.17
N ILE A 164 1.22 -22.57 -1.90
CA ILE A 164 0.76 -21.82 -0.73
C ILE A 164 1.15 -22.61 0.52
N VAL A 165 1.94 -21.98 1.38
CA VAL A 165 2.40 -22.55 2.66
C VAL A 165 1.62 -22.00 3.84
N SER A 166 0.96 -20.84 3.69
CA SER A 166 0.14 -20.28 4.75
C SER A 166 -0.95 -19.33 4.25
N THR A 167 -2.14 -19.37 4.86
CA THR A 167 -3.16 -18.32 4.71
C THR A 167 -3.05 -17.30 5.83
N VAL A 168 -3.32 -16.03 5.55
CA VAL A 168 -3.07 -14.90 6.45
C VAL A 168 -4.31 -14.00 6.57
N VAL A 169 -4.60 -13.56 7.79
CA VAL A 169 -5.56 -12.50 8.09
C VAL A 169 -4.89 -11.47 8.98
N LEU A 170 -4.71 -10.25 8.45
CA LEU A 170 -4.08 -9.13 9.11
C LEU A 170 -5.09 -8.02 9.35
N LYS A 171 -4.94 -7.30 10.47
CA LYS A 171 -5.73 -6.11 10.81
C LYS A 171 -4.83 -4.93 11.07
N VAL A 172 -5.25 -3.76 10.60
CA VAL A 172 -4.54 -2.50 10.84
C VAL A 172 -4.83 -2.02 12.24
N GLU A 173 -3.79 -1.58 12.94
CA GLU A 173 -3.96 -0.96 14.25
C GLU A 173 -4.73 0.37 14.12
N ALA A 174 -5.76 0.58 14.96
CA ALA A 174 -6.66 1.72 14.82
C ALA A 174 -5.96 3.09 14.87
N LYS A 175 -4.80 3.19 15.53
CA LYS A 175 -3.98 4.40 15.60
C LYS A 175 -3.36 4.79 14.25
N ASP A 176 -3.08 3.80 13.39
CA ASP A 176 -2.47 4.01 12.06
C ASP A 176 -3.53 4.32 10.98
N ILE A 177 -4.82 4.10 11.29
CA ILE A 177 -5.93 4.37 10.38
C ILE A 177 -6.17 5.90 10.22
N PHE A 178 -5.96 6.69 11.27
CA PHE A 178 -6.25 8.13 11.25
C PHE A 178 -5.33 8.95 10.33
N PRO A 179 -3.99 8.78 10.34
CA PRO A 179 -3.10 9.46 9.39
C PRO A 179 -3.38 9.07 7.93
N LEU A 180 -3.72 7.79 7.70
CA LEU A 180 -4.10 7.30 6.38
C LEU A 180 -5.36 8.03 5.87
N ILE A 181 -6.41 8.13 6.68
CA ILE A 181 -7.64 8.88 6.34
C ILE A 181 -7.36 10.39 6.19
N ALA A 182 -6.52 10.96 7.03
CA ALA A 182 -6.13 12.38 6.94
C ALA A 182 -5.39 12.69 5.63
N SER A 183 -4.56 11.75 5.14
CA SER A 183 -3.85 11.89 3.86
C SER A 183 -4.81 11.97 2.66
N PHE A 184 -6.00 11.37 2.74
CA PHE A 184 -7.07 11.51 1.75
C PHE A 184 -7.95 12.75 1.95
N ARG A 185 -7.86 13.44 3.10
CA ARG A 185 -8.67 14.62 3.45
C ARG A 185 -8.01 15.96 3.10
N ILE A 186 -6.75 15.97 2.67
CA ILE A 186 -6.09 17.18 2.13
C ILE A 186 -6.48 17.30 0.65
N THR A 187 -7.73 17.66 0.41
CA THR A 187 -8.17 18.24 -0.86
C THR A 187 -9.38 19.13 -0.56
N ARG A 188 -9.09 20.41 -0.29
CA ARG A 188 -10.07 21.50 -0.35
C ARG A 188 -9.38 22.77 -0.83
#